data_AF-W1XK13-F1
#
_entry.id   AF-W1XK13-F1
#
_cell.length_a   1.000
_cell.length_b   1.000
_cell.length_c   1.000
_cell.angle_alpha   90.00
_cell.angle_beta   90.00
_cell.angle_gamma   90.00
#
_symmetry.space_group_name_H-M   'P 1'
#
loop_
_entity.id
_entity.type
_entity.pdbx_description
1 polymer ?
#
loop_
_entity_poly.entity_id
_entity_poly.type
_entity_poly.pdbx_seq_one_letter_code
_entity_poly.pdbx_strand_id
1 'polypeptide(L)' 'HEGVDAIVIASYLVTALQSIVSRNIDPTDSAVISFGKIEGGHKGNIICDEVKLTGTLRTLNEDTRHLIKE' A
#
# COMPACT_ATOMS: atom_id res chain seq x y z
N HIS A 1 18.08 -15.65 -12.43
CA HIS A 1 18.19 -15.58 -10.96
C HIS A 1 17.96 -14.17 -10.40
N GLU A 2 17.77 -13.14 -11.23
CA GLU A 2 17.54 -11.74 -10.79
C GLU A 2 16.14 -11.24 -11.17
N GLY A 3 15.12 -12.09 -11.06
CA GLY A 3 13.75 -11.65 -11.28
C GLY A 3 13.23 -10.96 -10.03
N VAL A 4 13.09 -9.63 -10.08
CA VAL A 4 12.42 -8.87 -9.02
C VAL A 4 10.92 -9.13 -9.14
N ASP A 5 10.34 -9.82 -8.15
CA ASP A 5 8.92 -10.15 -8.16
C ASP A 5 8.08 -9.00 -7.58
N ALA A 6 7.31 -8.36 -8.44
CA ALA A 6 6.45 -7.25 -8.06
C ALA A 6 5.35 -7.66 -7.06
N ILE A 7 4.88 -8.93 -7.06
CA ILE A 7 3.87 -9.42 -6.10
C ILE A 7 4.46 -9.47 -4.69
N VAL A 8 5.70 -9.92 -4.57
CA VAL A 8 6.41 -9.96 -3.29
C VAL A 8 6.61 -8.55 -2.75
N ILE A 9 7.06 -7.62 -3.60
CA ILE A 9 7.24 -6.21 -3.22
C ILE A 9 5.92 -5.57 -2.78
N ALA A 10 4.85 -5.76 -3.56
CA ALA A 10 3.53 -5.22 -3.25
C ALA A 10 3.01 -5.74 -1.90
N SER A 11 3.26 -7.02 -1.59
CA SER A 11 2.87 -7.63 -0.31
C SER A 11 3.58 -6.95 0.86
N TYR A 12 4.91 -6.78 0.77
CA TYR A 12 5.67 -6.07 1.80
C TYR A 12 5.22 -4.61 1.95
N LEU A 13 4.95 -3.93 0.84
CA LEU A 13 4.47 -2.55 0.84
C LEU A 13 3.13 -2.42 1.58
N VAL A 14 2.17 -3.29 1.29
CA VAL A 14 0.86 -3.29 1.97
C VAL A 14 1.03 -3.51 3.48
N THR A 15 1.84 -4.47 3.88
CA THR A 15 2.10 -4.73 5.31
C THR A 15 2.75 -3.53 6.00
N ALA A 16 3.75 -2.91 5.36
CA ALA A 16 4.43 -1.74 5.91
C ALA A 16 3.47 -0.55 6.06
N LEU A 17 2.67 -0.25 5.03
CA LEU A 17 1.73 0.87 5.03
C LEU A 17 0.63 0.70 6.08
N GLN A 18 0.10 -0.51 6.26
CA GLN A 18 -0.86 -0.81 7.33
C GLN A 18 -0.25 -0.56 8.72
N SER A 19 1.04 -0.89 8.93
CA SER A 19 1.72 -0.63 10.20
C SER A 19 1.97 0.86 10.46
N ILE A 20 2.20 1.67 9.42
CA ILE A 20 2.45 3.11 9.56
C ILE A 20 1.17 3.82 10.01
N VAL A 21 0.04 3.52 9.37
CA VAL A 21 -1.27 4.11 9.70
C VAL A 21 -1.71 3.75 11.11
N SER A 22 -1.43 2.52 11.56
CA SER A 22 -1.77 2.10 12.92
C SER A 22 -0.93 2.76 14.02
N ARG A 23 0.23 3.35 13.72
CA ARG A 23 1.18 3.83 14.75
C ARG A 23 1.49 5.32 14.70
N ASN A 24 1.32 5.98 13.56
CA ASN A 24 1.66 7.41 13.38
C ASN A 24 0.46 8.34 13.39
N ILE A 25 -0.73 7.80 13.62
CA ILE A 25 -1.97 8.56 13.50
C ILE A 25 -2.56 8.70 14.89
N ASP A 26 -2.65 9.96 15.34
CA ASP A 26 -3.25 10.32 16.62
C ASP A 26 -4.66 9.70 16.66
N PRO A 27 -5.06 8.98 17.73
CA PRO A 27 -6.38 8.36 17.81
C PRO A 27 -7.53 9.37 17.67
N THR A 28 -7.26 10.66 17.87
CA THR A 28 -8.20 11.76 17.62
C THR A 28 -8.33 12.15 16.14
N ASP A 29 -7.33 11.84 15.31
CA ASP A 29 -7.22 12.22 13.91
C ASP A 29 -7.28 10.96 13.03
N SER A 30 -8.43 10.31 12.96
CA SER A 30 -8.57 9.00 12.28
C SER A 30 -8.25 9.09 10.78
N ALA A 31 -7.06 8.62 10.41
CA ALA A 31 -6.67 8.32 9.05
C ALA A 31 -6.60 6.80 8.84
N VAL A 32 -7.19 6.35 7.73
CA VAL A 32 -7.39 4.94 7.38
C VAL A 32 -6.95 4.75 5.93
N ILE A 33 -5.96 3.88 5.71
CA ILE A 33 -5.59 3.39 4.38
C ILE A 33 -6.19 2.00 4.21
N SER A 34 -6.96 1.83 3.14
CA SER A 34 -7.53 0.54 2.76
C SER A 34 -7.20 0.24 1.30
N PHE A 35 -6.68 -0.95 1.04
CA PHE A 35 -6.44 -1.46 -0.31
C PHE A 35 -7.64 -2.32 -0.73
N GLY A 36 -8.40 -1.86 -1.72
CA GLY A 36 -9.60 -2.54 -2.21
C GLY A 36 -9.33 -3.46 -3.40
N LYS A 37 -8.21 -3.29 -4.09
CA LYS A 37 -7.85 -4.10 -5.26
C LYS A 37 -6.35 -4.24 -5.38
N ILE A 38 -5.89 -5.45 -5.67
CA ILE A 38 -4.51 -5.77 -6.02
C ILE A 38 -4.55 -6.59 -7.31
N GLU A 39 -3.87 -6.12 -8.36
CA GLU A 39 -3.80 -6.82 -9.64
C GLU A 39 -2.35 -6.88 -10.10
N GLY A 40 -1.85 -8.07 -10.38
CA GLY A 40 -0.51 -8.24 -10.92
C GLY A 40 -0.29 -9.65 -11.44
N GLY A 41 0.61 -9.76 -12.41
CA GLY A 41 0.96 -11.00 -13.08
C GLY A 41 0.00 -11.33 -14.23
N HIS A 42 0.54 -11.99 -15.24
CA HIS A 42 -0.24 -12.42 -16.42
C HIS A 42 -0.41 -13.94 -16.49
N LYS A 43 0.54 -14.72 -15.96
CA LYS A 43 0.52 -16.19 -15.94
C LYS A 43 1.26 -16.71 -14.70
N GLY A 44 0.81 -17.83 -14.15
CA GLY A 44 1.37 -18.40 -12.90
C GLY A 44 2.79 -18.97 -13.00
N ASN A 45 3.37 -19.03 -14.20
CA ASN A 45 4.75 -19.47 -14.43
C ASN A 45 5.69 -18.33 -14.88
N ILE A 46 5.24 -17.08 -14.78
CA ILE A 46 6.01 -15.89 -15.15
C ILE A 46 6.11 -14.99 -13.92
N ILE A 47 7.32 -14.54 -13.61
CA ILE A 47 7.55 -13.56 -12.53
C ILE A 47 6.84 -12.27 -12.89
N CYS A 48 6.09 -11.73 -11.94
CA CYS A 48 5.35 -10.51 -12.12
C CYS A 48 6.30 -9.31 -12.22
N ASP A 49 6.20 -8.57 -13.33
CA ASP A 49 6.92 -7.34 -13.60
C ASP A 49 6.22 -6.11 -12.98
N GLU A 50 4.89 -6.09 -12.97
CA GLU A 50 4.10 -4.97 -12.44
C GLU A 50 2.91 -5.42 -11.59
N VAL A 51 2.70 -4.75 -10.46
CA VAL A 51 1.49 -4.87 -9.64
C VAL A 51 0.83 -3.50 -9.50
N LYS A 52 -0.46 -3.45 -9.80
CA LYS A 52 -1.33 -2.31 -9.56
C LYS A 52 -2.10 -2.48 -8.25
N LEU A 53 -1.80 -1.61 -7.29
CA LEU A 53 -2.55 -1.49 -6.04
C LEU A 53 -3.56 -0.34 -6.15
N THR A 54 -4.83 -0.62 -5.88
CA THR A 54 -5.88 0.41 -5.78
C THR A 54 -6.46 0.40 -4.38
N GLY A 55 -6.47 1.57 -3.77
CA GLY A 55 -6.98 1.75 -2.43
C GLY A 55 -7.55 3.14 -2.22
N THR A 56 -8.09 3.33 -1.02
CA THR A 56 -8.59 4.62 -0.56
C THR A 56 -7.85 5.01 0.70
N LEU A 57 -7.36 6.24 0.72
CA LEU A 57 -6.90 6.91 1.93
C LEU A 57 -8.03 7.84 2.39
N ARG A 58 -8.49 7.65 3.62
CA ARG A 58 -9.42 8.56 4.29
C ARG A 58 -8.68 9.19 5.44
N THR A 59 -8.71 10.52 5.54
CA THR A 59 -8.11 11.29 6.65
C THR A 59 -9.03 12.44 6.95
N LEU A 60 -9.19 12.78 8.23
CA LEU A 60 -9.99 13.92 8.66
C LEU A 60 -9.18 15.24 8.61
N ASN A 61 -7.86 15.15 8.62
CA ASN A 61 -6.96 16.30 8.60
C ASN A 61 -6.13 16.37 7.30
N GLU A 62 -6.01 17.58 6.76
CA GLU A 62 -5.22 17.86 5.55
C GLU A 62 -3.72 17.75 5.82
N ASP A 63 -3.24 18.04 7.03
CA ASP A 63 -1.82 17.93 7.39
C ASP A 63 -1.36 16.46 7.34
N THR A 64 -2.17 15.55 7.85
CA THR A 64 -1.96 14.10 7.77
C THR A 64 -2.02 13.60 6.32
N ARG A 65 -2.78 14.27 5.44
CA ARG A 65 -2.80 13.97 4.00
C ARG A 65 -1.49 14.34 3.32
N HIS A 66 -0.85 15.43 3.73
CA HIS A 66 0.43 15.86 3.22
C HIS A 66 1.57 14.93 3.66
N LEU A 67 1.56 14.51 4.94
CA LEU A 67 2.55 13.58 5.49
C LEU A 67 2.58 12.21 4.77
N ILE A 68 1.43 11.75 4.26
CA ILE A 68 1.30 10.44 3.58
C ILE A 68 1.57 10.54 2.06
N LYS A 69 1.58 11.75 1.49
CA LYS A 69 1.76 11.96 0.04
C LYS A 69 3.21 12.14 -0.41
N GLU A 70 4.13 12.48 0.49
CA GLU A 70 5.57 12.52 0.24
C GLU A 70 6.26 11.21 0.62
#